data_AF-A0A919SWZ7-F1
#
_entry.id   AF-A0A919SWZ7-F1
#
_cell.length_a   1.000
_cell.length_b   1.000
_cell.length_c   1.000
_cell.angle_alpha   90.00
_cell.angle_beta   90.00
_cell.angle_gamma   90.00
#
_symmetry.space_group_name_H-M   'P 1'
#
loop_
_entity.id
_entity.type
_entity.pdbx_description
1 polymer ?
#
loop_
_entity_poly.entity_id
_entity_poly.type
_entity_poly.pdbx_seq_one_letter_code
_entity_poly.pdbx_strand_id
1 'polypeptide(L)'
;MSARGMLGLVGTAVGGLIGWGEKVPAADPAALRGLFADLGLAAGPAEEDLATAVRGFQARVGLDPDGVAGPRTVHLLARYAKEARELHRFEHAAA
;
A
#
# COMPACT_ATOMS: atom_id res chain seq x y z
N MET A 1 6.64 13.89 20.01
CA MET A 1 7.33 12.87 19.19
C MET A 1 6.39 12.50 18.04
N SER A 2 6.72 12.92 16.81
CA SER A 2 5.79 12.91 15.66
C SER A 2 5.86 11.61 14.87
N ALA A 3 4.71 11.10 14.43
CA ALA A 3 4.47 9.83 13.71
C ALA A 3 5.17 9.64 12.34
N ARG A 4 6.20 10.43 12.04
CA ARG A 4 6.96 10.38 10.78
C ARG A 4 8.05 9.29 10.74
N GLY A 5 8.23 8.52 11.81
CA GLY A 5 9.31 7.53 11.92
C GLY A 5 8.99 6.10 11.47
N MET A 6 7.75 5.77 11.08
CA MET A 6 7.32 4.37 10.85
C MET A 6 7.10 3.99 9.37
N LEU A 7 7.68 4.74 8.42
CA LEU A 7 7.65 4.40 6.98
C LEU A 7 9.00 3.86 6.46
N GLY A 8 9.77 3.19 7.32
CA GLY A 8 11.18 2.86 7.07
C GLY A 8 11.56 1.38 6.97
N LEU A 9 10.62 0.43 6.85
CA LEU A 9 10.99 -1.00 6.83
C LEU A 9 10.32 -1.76 5.68
N VAL A 10 10.84 -1.53 4.47
CA VAL A 10 10.81 -2.55 3.42
C VAL A 10 12.26 -2.90 3.11
N GLY A 11 12.65 -4.13 3.47
CA GLY A 11 13.84 -4.77 2.93
C GLY A 11 14.97 -5.05 3.92
N THR A 12 14.75 -5.90 4.93
CA THR A 12 15.72 -6.94 5.32
C THR A 12 15.10 -7.84 6.37
N ALA A 13 15.04 -9.14 6.09
CA ALA A 13 14.70 -10.16 7.06
C ALA A 13 15.76 -10.17 8.18
N VAL A 14 15.47 -9.53 9.30
CA VAL A 14 16.15 -9.77 10.58
C VAL A 14 15.11 -9.63 11.70
N GLY A 15 14.98 -10.66 12.53
CA GLY A 15 14.54 -10.47 13.91
C GLY A 15 13.24 -11.16 14.32
N GLY A 16 13.31 -12.47 14.56
CA GLY A 16 12.42 -13.17 15.49
C GLY A 16 12.67 -12.76 16.95
N LEU A 17 12.52 -11.47 17.30
CA LEU A 17 12.82 -10.97 18.66
C LEU A 17 11.88 -9.87 19.17
N ILE A 18 10.77 -9.59 18.49
CA ILE A 18 9.65 -8.87 19.08
C ILE A 18 8.40 -9.69 18.75
N GLY A 19 7.62 -10.05 19.76
CA GLY A 19 6.40 -10.82 19.61
C GLY A 19 5.31 -10.01 18.91
N TRP A 20 5.42 -9.87 17.59
CA TRP A 20 4.28 -9.54 16.74
C TRP A 20 3.40 -10.79 16.75
N GLY A 21 2.46 -10.86 17.68
CA GLY A 21 1.53 -11.98 17.76
C GLY A 21 0.84 -12.16 16.42
N GLU A 22 1.13 -13.29 15.76
CA GLU A 22 0.41 -14.06 14.72
C GLU A 22 -0.30 -13.32 13.56
N LYS A 23 -0.88 -12.15 13.78
CA LYS A 23 -1.50 -11.27 12.81
C LYS A 23 -0.57 -10.12 12.47
N VAL A 24 0.14 -10.25 11.35
CA VAL A 24 0.87 -9.13 10.72
C VAL A 24 -0.07 -7.93 10.65
N PRO A 25 0.28 -6.76 11.21
CA PRO A 25 -0.63 -5.62 11.21
C PRO A 25 -0.95 -5.22 9.78
N ALA A 26 -2.24 -4.99 9.51
CA ALA A 26 -2.65 -4.39 8.25
C ALA A 26 -1.93 -3.05 8.07
N ALA A 27 -1.53 -2.73 6.83
CA ALA A 27 -0.89 -1.45 6.56
C ALA A 27 -1.77 -0.28 7.01
N ASP A 28 -1.11 0.81 7.43
CA ASP A 28 -1.78 2.05 7.82
C ASP A 28 -2.80 2.51 6.75
N PRO A 29 -4.10 2.67 7.10
CA PRO A 29 -5.13 3.10 6.17
C PRO A 29 -4.84 4.43 5.47
N ALA A 30 -4.14 5.36 6.12
CA ALA A 30 -3.79 6.63 5.49
C ALA A 30 -2.72 6.44 4.39
N ALA A 31 -1.69 5.62 4.67
CA ALA A 31 -0.69 5.26 3.69
C ALA A 31 -1.29 4.52 2.48
N LEU A 32 -2.21 3.58 2.71
CA LEU A 32 -2.89 2.87 1.63
C LEU A 32 -3.70 3.81 0.74
N ARG A 33 -4.46 4.75 1.32
CA ARG A 33 -5.19 5.76 0.53
C ARG A 33 -4.24 6.61 -0.32
N GLY A 34 -3.07 6.98 0.21
CA GLY A 34 -2.05 7.67 -0.57
C GLY A 34 -1.55 6.86 -1.76
N LEU A 35 -1.26 5.57 -1.56
CA LEU A 35 -0.83 4.69 -2.65
C LEU A 35 -1.92 4.48 -3.72
N PHE A 36 -3.19 4.40 -3.31
CA PHE A 36 -4.29 4.36 -4.27
C PHE A 36 -4.42 5.68 -5.04
N ALA A 37 -4.28 6.82 -4.37
CA ALA A 37 -4.32 8.13 -5.02
C ALA A 37 -3.20 8.28 -6.06
N ASP A 38 -2.00 7.77 -5.76
CA ASP A 38 -0.87 7.73 -6.71
C ASP A 38 -1.15 6.87 -7.96
N LEU A 39 -2.09 5.93 -7.87
CA LEU A 39 -2.61 5.14 -9.00
C LEU A 39 -3.80 5.80 -9.70
N GLY A 40 -4.20 7.01 -9.27
CA GLY A 40 -5.40 7.70 -9.76
C GLY A 40 -6.70 7.09 -9.26
N LEU A 41 -6.66 6.29 -8.18
CA LEU A 41 -7.83 5.63 -7.59
C LEU A 41 -8.17 6.29 -6.25
N ALA A 42 -9.42 6.69 -6.07
CA ALA A 42 -9.91 7.17 -4.78
C ALA A 42 -10.45 6.00 -3.94
N ALA A 43 -9.77 5.66 -2.85
CA ALA A 43 -10.37 4.89 -1.77
C ALA A 43 -11.13 5.86 -0.85
N GLY A 44 -12.42 5.63 -0.67
CA GLY A 44 -13.29 6.48 0.14
C GLY A 44 -12.82 6.62 1.60
N PRO A 45 -13.44 7.55 2.36
CA PRO A 45 -13.02 7.84 3.72
C PRO A 45 -13.36 6.70 4.69
N ALA A 46 -14.35 5.86 4.39
CA ALA A 46 -14.71 4.72 5.22
C ALA A 46 -13.65 3.60 5.13
N GLU A 47 -13.60 2.74 6.14
CA GLU A 47 -12.72 1.57 6.12
C GLU A 47 -13.20 0.52 5.11
N GLU A 48 -14.52 0.41 4.94
CA GLU A 48 -15.16 -0.49 3.99
C GLU A 48 -14.86 -0.12 2.54
N ASP A 49 -14.78 1.19 2.24
CA ASP A 49 -14.38 1.70 0.93
C ASP A 49 -12.95 1.29 0.61
N LEU A 50 -12.05 1.45 1.61
CA LEU A 50 -10.65 1.06 1.47
C LEU A 50 -10.50 -0.44 1.29
N ALA A 51 -11.22 -1.26 2.08
CA ALA A 51 -11.23 -2.71 1.92
C ALA A 51 -11.74 -3.12 0.52
N THR A 52 -12.73 -2.41 -0.02
CA THR A 52 -13.24 -2.65 -1.37
C THR A 52 -12.22 -2.29 -2.45
N ALA A 53 -11.50 -1.18 -2.30
CA ALA A 53 -10.39 -0.82 -3.18
C ALA A 53 -9.27 -1.87 -3.12
N VAL A 54 -8.93 -2.36 -1.93
CA VAL A 54 -7.93 -3.43 -1.72
C VAL A 54 -8.36 -4.72 -2.42
N ARG A 55 -9.60 -5.19 -2.25
CA ARG A 55 -10.13 -6.36 -2.97
C ARG A 55 -10.04 -6.19 -4.48
N GLY A 56 -10.45 -5.02 -4.98
CA GLY A 56 -10.37 -4.71 -6.41
C GLY A 56 -8.94 -4.69 -6.94
N PHE A 57 -7.98 -4.23 -6.15
CA PHE A 57 -6.56 -4.29 -6.51
C PHE A 57 -6.06 -5.73 -6.50
N GLN A 58 -6.29 -6.46 -5.41
CA GLN A 58 -5.89 -7.86 -5.24
C GLN A 58 -6.37 -8.74 -6.41
N ALA A 59 -7.65 -8.63 -6.78
CA ALA A 59 -8.20 -9.36 -7.93
C ALA A 59 -7.47 -9.03 -9.25
N ARG A 60 -7.14 -7.75 -9.49
CA ARG A 60 -6.45 -7.31 -10.72
C ARG A 60 -5.01 -7.81 -10.80
N VAL A 61 -4.32 -7.93 -9.68
CA VAL A 61 -2.91 -8.38 -9.63
C VAL A 61 -2.76 -9.88 -9.34
N GLY A 62 -3.88 -10.64 -9.32
CA GLY A 62 -3.88 -12.08 -9.11
C GLY A 62 -3.57 -12.52 -7.66
N LEU A 63 -3.96 -11.71 -6.67
CA LEU A 63 -4.00 -12.07 -5.26
C LEU A 63 -5.39 -12.55 -4.86
N ASP A 64 -5.48 -13.25 -3.72
CA ASP A 64 -6.75 -13.53 -3.07
C ASP A 64 -7.41 -12.21 -2.61
N PRO A 65 -8.66 -11.89 -3.02
CA PRO A 65 -9.31 -10.63 -2.70
C PRO A 65 -9.93 -10.65 -1.29
N ASP A 66 -9.09 -10.83 -0.27
CA ASP A 66 -9.49 -10.84 1.14
C ASP A 66 -9.79 -9.44 1.71
N GLY A 67 -9.39 -8.38 1.00
CA GLY A 67 -9.54 -6.98 1.42
C GLY A 67 -8.55 -6.54 2.49
N VAL A 68 -7.57 -7.36 2.81
CA VAL A 68 -6.53 -7.10 3.80
C VAL A 68 -5.22 -6.76 3.09
N ALA A 69 -4.69 -5.57 3.38
CA ALA A 69 -3.41 -5.15 2.84
C ALA A 69 -2.23 -5.76 3.61
N GLY A 70 -2.00 -7.06 3.43
CA GLY A 70 -0.81 -7.76 3.94
C GLY A 70 0.47 -7.40 3.17
N PRO A 71 1.64 -7.93 3.58
CA PRO A 71 2.94 -7.54 3.02
C PRO A 71 3.03 -7.66 1.49
N ARG A 72 2.44 -8.72 0.92
CA ARG A 72 2.45 -8.92 -0.55
C ARG A 72 1.58 -7.90 -1.26
N THR A 73 0.39 -7.60 -0.73
CA THR A 73 -0.51 -6.57 -1.25
C THR A 73 0.18 -5.20 -1.23
N VAL A 74 0.78 -4.83 -0.10
CA VAL A 74 1.49 -3.56 0.09
C VAL A 74 2.68 -3.42 -0.85
N HIS A 75 3.49 -4.47 -0.98
CA HIS A 75 4.66 -4.47 -1.87
C HIS A 75 4.25 -4.17 -3.32
N LEU A 76 3.24 -4.87 -3.84
CA LEU A 76 2.76 -4.65 -5.20
C LEU A 76 2.15 -3.25 -5.35
N LEU A 77 1.29 -2.85 -4.41
CA LEU A 77 0.63 -1.55 -4.46
C LEU A 77 1.65 -0.41 -4.48
N ALA A 78 2.66 -0.45 -3.60
CA ALA A 78 3.73 0.56 -3.55
C ALA A 78 4.57 0.59 -4.83
N ARG A 79 4.85 -0.58 -5.43
CA ARG A 79 5.58 -0.67 -6.70
C ARG A 79 4.79 -0.01 -7.83
N TYR A 80 3.53 -0.38 -8.03
CA TYR A 80 2.70 0.21 -9.09
C TYR A 80 2.47 1.70 -8.88
N ALA A 81 2.24 2.13 -7.64
CA ALA A 81 2.09 3.55 -7.30
C ALA A 81 3.36 4.35 -7.64
N LYS A 82 4.55 3.77 -7.41
CA LYS A 82 5.82 4.39 -7.81
C LYS A 82 5.94 4.49 -9.33
N GLU A 83 5.67 3.40 -10.04
CA GLU A 83 5.72 3.36 -11.51
C GLU A 83 4.76 4.40 -12.13
N ALA A 84 3.54 4.54 -11.59
CA ALA A 84 2.56 5.55 -12.02
C ALA A 84 3.06 6.99 -11.81
N ARG A 85 3.64 7.29 -10.63
CA ARG A 85 4.22 8.61 -10.35
C ARG A 85 5.38 8.95 -11.28
N GLU A 86 6.22 7.97 -11.59
CA GLU A 86 7.35 8.16 -12.51
C GLU A 86 6.86 8.43 -13.93
N LEU A 87 5.85 7.71 -14.40
CA LEU A 87 5.23 7.96 -15.70
C LEU A 87 4.67 9.38 -15.80
N HIS A 88 3.87 9.82 -14.83
CA HIS A 88 3.33 11.18 -14.81
C HIS A 88 4.44 12.24 -14.78
N ARG A 89 5.54 12.00 -14.06
CA ARG A 89 6.68 12.92 -14.05
C ARG A 89 7.29 13.09 -15.44
N PHE A 90 7.42 12.01 -16.21
CA PHE A 90 7.95 12.10 -17.57
C PHE A 90 7.01 12.85 -18.52
N GLU A 91 5.70 12.63 -18.41
CA GLU A 91 4.70 13.36 -19.20
C GLU A 91 4.77 14.88 -18.95
N HIS A 92 4.89 15.29 -17.68
CA HIS A 92 5.00 16.71 -17.33
C HIS A 92 6.35 17.35 -17.69
N ALA A 93 7.43 16.56 -17.78
CA ALA A 93 8.75 17.07 -18.17
C ALA A 93 8.90 17.25 -19.70
N ALA A 94 8.01 16.65 -20.49
CA ALA A 94 8.04 16.72 -21.95
C ALA A 94 7.16 17.84 -22.53
N ALA A 95 6.43 18.59 -21.69
CA ALA A 95 5.57 19.72 -22.04
C ALA A 95 6.27 21.06 -21.81
#